data_AF-V7BLC2-F1
#
_entry.id   AF-V7BLC2-F1
#
_cell.length_a   1.000
_cell.length_b   1.000
_cell.length_c   1.000
_cell.angle_alpha   90.00
_cell.angle_beta   90.00
_cell.angle_gamma   90.00
#
_symmetry.space_group_name_H-M   'P 1'
#
loop_
_entity.id
_entity.type
_entity.pdbx_description
1 polymer ?
#
loop_
_entity_poly.entity_id
_entity_poly.type
_entity_poly.pdbx_seq_one_letter_code
_entity_poly.pdbx_strand_id
1 'polypeptide(L)'
;MQMTKISSALYYYYQTIQKLFYVSILTSPTTGGVTTSFGMLGDIIIAEPKTYIAFAGKRVIEQTLSKTISENSQVAEYLLHY
;
A
#
# COMPACT_ATOMS: atom_id res chain seq x y z
N MET A 1 4.84 -16.29 -0.53
CA MET A 1 3.91 -16.75 -1.58
C MET A 1 2.49 -16.16 -1.49
N GLN A 2 1.94 -15.82 -0.33
CA GLN A 2 0.54 -15.35 -0.24
C GLN A 2 0.27 -14.08 -1.08
N MET A 3 1.17 -13.09 -1.02
CA MET A 3 1.02 -11.84 -1.77
C MET A 3 0.98 -12.09 -3.28
N THR A 4 1.90 -12.91 -3.80
CA THR A 4 1.91 -13.34 -5.21
C THR A 4 0.60 -14.00 -5.60
N LYS A 5 0.11 -14.96 -4.80
CA LYS A 5 -1.15 -15.69 -5.08
C LYS A 5 -2.33 -14.72 -5.23
N ILE A 6 -2.48 -13.79 -4.29
CA ILE A 6 -3.62 -12.87 -4.28
C ILE A 6 -3.49 -11.84 -5.42
N SER A 7 -2.31 -11.26 -5.62
CA SER A 7 -2.06 -10.32 -6.73
C SER A 7 -2.31 -10.95 -8.10
N SER A 8 -1.87 -12.20 -8.31
CA SER A 8 -2.09 -12.90 -9.57
C SER A 8 -3.58 -13.19 -9.80
N ALA A 9 -4.32 -13.62 -8.77
CA ALA A 9 -5.75 -13.85 -8.89
C ALA A 9 -6.53 -12.56 -9.19
N LEU A 10 -6.19 -11.47 -8.50
CA LEU A 10 -6.78 -10.14 -8.72
C LEU A 10 -6.59 -9.66 -10.15
N TYR A 11 -5.33 -9.66 -10.63
CA TYR A 11 -5.02 -9.15 -11.96
C TYR A 11 -5.59 -10.04 -13.08
N TYR A 12 -5.31 -11.35 -13.01
CA TYR A 12 -5.66 -12.27 -14.10
C TYR A 12 -7.16 -12.57 -14.15
N TYR A 13 -7.74 -13.00 -13.03
CA TYR A 13 -9.12 -13.47 -13.03
C TYR A 13 -10.11 -12.30 -12.93
N TYR A 14 -9.94 -11.42 -11.93
CA TYR A 14 -10.93 -10.37 -11.67
C TYR A 14 -10.83 -9.21 -12.66
N GLN A 15 -9.64 -8.63 -12.87
CA GLN A 15 -9.49 -7.45 -13.72
C GLN A 15 -9.40 -7.78 -15.22
N THR A 16 -8.69 -8.85 -15.60
CA THR A 16 -8.48 -9.16 -17.03
C THR A 16 -9.63 -9.99 -17.64
N ILE A 17 -10.00 -11.11 -17.01
CA ILE A 17 -11.05 -12.01 -17.54
C ILE A 17 -12.44 -11.46 -17.25
N GLN A 18 -12.75 -11.18 -15.98
CA GLN A 18 -14.09 -10.75 -15.56
C GLN A 18 -14.32 -9.25 -15.74
N LYS A 19 -13.26 -8.45 -15.94
CA LYS A 19 -13.33 -6.99 -16.09
C LYS A 19 -14.05 -6.30 -14.93
N LEU A 20 -13.85 -6.83 -13.73
CA LEU A 20 -14.43 -6.29 -12.51
C LEU A 20 -13.60 -5.13 -11.98
N PHE A 21 -14.30 -4.14 -11.46
CA PHE A 21 -13.70 -2.97 -10.83
C PHE A 21 -13.30 -3.28 -9.38
N TYR A 22 -12.07 -2.91 -9.01
CA TYR A 22 -11.51 -3.19 -7.69
C TYR A 22 -11.11 -1.90 -6.99
N VAL A 23 -11.73 -1.64 -5.83
CA VAL A 23 -11.40 -0.52 -4.96
C VAL A 23 -10.62 -1.04 -3.76
N SER A 24 -9.44 -0.48 -3.54
CA SER A 24 -8.66 -0.74 -2.34
C SER A 24 -8.93 0.35 -1.31
N ILE A 25 -9.30 -0.04 -0.09
CA ILE A 25 -9.49 0.87 1.04
C ILE A 25 -8.38 0.59 2.05
N LEU A 26 -7.45 1.54 2.17
CA LEU A 26 -6.31 1.45 3.05
C LEU A 26 -6.64 2.08 4.40
N THR A 27 -6.53 1.28 5.46
CA THR A 27 -6.74 1.72 6.84
C THR A 27 -5.45 1.61 7.64
N SER A 28 -5.40 2.29 8.79
CA SER A 28 -4.16 2.39 9.57
C SER A 28 -3.96 1.16 10.47
N PRO A 29 -2.81 0.46 10.43
CA PRO A 29 -1.70 0.60 9.48
C PRO A 29 -1.81 -0.38 8.29
N THR A 30 -1.47 0.07 7.08
CA THR A 30 -1.26 -0.83 5.93
C THR A 30 0.20 -0.83 5.52
N THR A 31 0.94 -1.87 5.93
CA THR A 31 2.40 -1.92 5.74
C THR A 31 2.93 -3.20 5.11
N GLY A 32 4.18 -3.16 4.64
CA GLY A 32 4.91 -4.34 4.17
C GLY A 32 4.29 -4.96 2.93
N GLY A 33 4.13 -6.29 2.97
CA GLY A 33 3.72 -7.08 1.81
C GLY A 33 2.35 -6.73 1.25
N VAL A 34 1.42 -6.27 2.10
CA VAL A 34 0.06 -5.87 1.66
C VAL A 34 0.13 -4.59 0.82
N THR A 35 0.90 -3.60 1.28
CA THR A 35 1.18 -2.35 0.54
C THR A 35 1.86 -2.62 -0.79
N THR A 36 2.65 -3.69 -0.92
CA THR A 36 3.33 -4.06 -2.17
C THR A 36 2.59 -5.15 -2.95
N SER A 37 1.29 -5.33 -2.70
CA SER A 37 0.48 -6.34 -3.40
C SER A 37 -0.93 -5.83 -3.61
N PHE A 38 -1.96 -6.61 -3.27
CA PHE A 38 -3.35 -6.30 -3.52
C PHE A 38 -3.85 -5.00 -2.88
N GLY A 39 -3.15 -4.47 -1.87
CA GLY A 39 -3.46 -3.16 -1.31
C GLY A 39 -3.22 -2.00 -2.29
N MET A 40 -2.28 -2.15 -3.23
CA MET A 40 -1.89 -1.09 -4.17
C MET A 40 -2.21 -1.41 -5.64
N LEU A 41 -3.00 -2.47 -5.87
CA LEU A 41 -3.47 -2.89 -7.20
C LEU A 41 -4.95 -2.48 -7.46
N GLY A 42 -5.47 -1.57 -6.63
CA GLY A 42 -6.79 -0.95 -6.81
C GLY A 42 -6.85 -0.12 -8.10
N ASP A 43 -7.96 -0.23 -8.83
CA ASP A 43 -8.30 0.74 -9.88
C ASP A 43 -8.51 2.13 -9.27
N ILE A 44 -9.10 2.16 -8.06
CA ILE A 44 -9.10 3.30 -7.16
C ILE A 44 -8.56 2.85 -5.80
N ILE A 45 -7.72 3.69 -5.20
CA ILE A 45 -7.18 3.50 -3.87
C ILE A 45 -7.66 4.66 -3.01
N ILE A 46 -8.35 4.35 -1.91
CA ILE A 46 -8.87 5.31 -0.95
C ILE A 46 -8.18 5.02 0.38
N ALA A 47 -7.81 6.06 1.12
CA ALA A 47 -7.26 5.92 2.46
C ALA A 47 -8.01 6.81 3.44
N GLU A 48 -8.14 6.36 4.69
CA GLU A 48 -8.66 7.21 5.75
C GLU A 48 -7.65 8.32 6.09
N PRO A 49 -8.10 9.50 6.57
CA PRO A 49 -7.21 10.54 7.07
C PRO A 49 -6.24 9.97 8.10
N LYS A 50 -4.98 10.42 8.05
CA LYS A 50 -3.88 9.99 8.92
C LYS A 50 -3.53 8.51 8.83
N THR A 51 -3.96 7.79 7.79
CA THR A 51 -3.61 6.38 7.60
C THR A 51 -2.11 6.23 7.41
N TYR A 52 -1.50 5.33 8.19
CA TYR A 52 -0.09 4.98 8.03
C TYR A 52 0.07 3.90 6.95
N ILE A 53 0.74 4.26 5.84
CA ILE A 53 0.94 3.40 4.67
C ILE A 53 2.44 3.35 4.35
N ALA A 54 3.04 2.15 4.39
CA ALA A 54 4.48 2.03 4.20
C ALA A 54 4.93 0.64 3.74
N PHE A 55 5.81 0.55 2.74
CA PHE A 55 6.50 -0.72 2.49
C PHE A 55 7.44 -1.08 3.65
N ALA A 56 8.38 -0.18 3.97
CA ALA A 56 9.28 -0.32 5.10
C ALA A 56 8.87 0.67 6.20
N GLY A 57 8.76 0.20 7.44
CA GLY A 57 8.43 1.08 8.57
C GLY A 57 9.55 2.08 8.86
N LYS A 58 9.19 3.23 9.43
CA LYS A 58 10.09 4.33 9.80
C LYS A 58 11.38 3.84 10.48
N ARG A 59 11.24 2.97 11.49
CA ARG A 59 12.37 2.38 12.21
C ARG A 59 13.41 1.75 11.29
N VAL A 60 12.97 0.94 10.32
CA VAL A 60 13.88 0.24 9.39
C VAL A 60 14.59 1.25 8.49
N ILE A 61 13.85 2.23 7.96
CA ILE A 61 14.41 3.27 7.09
C ILE A 61 15.48 4.08 7.82
N GLU A 62 15.18 4.56 9.03
CA GLU A 62 16.12 5.38 9.81
C GLU A 62 17.38 4.59 10.22
N GLN A 63 17.22 3.32 10.59
CA GLN A 63 18.36 2.44 10.89
C GLN A 63 19.23 2.18 9.67
N THR A 64 18.64 1.97 8.49
CA THR A 64 19.40 1.71 7.26
C THR A 64 20.10 2.97 6.73
N LEU A 65 19.46 4.14 6.82
CA LEU A 65 19.99 5.38 6.26
C LEU A 65 20.81 6.22 7.26
N SER A 66 20.79 5.87 8.55
CA SER A 66 21.40 6.66 9.64
C SER A 66 20.96 8.13 9.63
N LYS A 67 19.70 8.38 9.22
CA LYS A 67 19.07 9.70 9.12
C LYS A 67 17.65 9.61 9.63
N THR A 68 17.18 10.68 10.28
CA THR A 68 15.78 10.81 10.66
C THR A 68 14.93 11.13 9.43
N ILE A 69 13.74 10.56 9.38
CA ILE A 69 12.74 10.90 8.35
C ILE A 69 11.64 11.76 8.96
N SER A 70 11.01 12.61 8.14
CA SER A 70 9.93 13.47 8.60
C SER A 70 8.79 12.65 9.20
N GLU A 71 8.20 13.16 10.27
CA GLU A 71 7.29 12.43 11.15
C GLU A 71 6.01 11.96 10.44
N ASN A 72 5.64 12.62 9.35
CA ASN A 72 4.44 12.32 8.56
C ASN A 72 4.73 11.82 7.13
N SER A 73 5.98 11.46 6.81
CA SER A 73 6.39 11.00 5.46
C SER A 73 5.63 9.77 4.94
N GLN A 74 4.96 9.02 5.82
CA GLN A 74 4.30 7.75 5.49
C GLN A 74 2.80 7.78 5.80
N VAL A 75 2.24 8.98 5.93
CA VAL A 75 0.83 9.20 6.22
C VAL A 75 0.10 9.49 4.91
N ALA A 76 -1.15 9.05 4.77
CA ALA A 76 -1.96 9.17 3.56
C ALA A 76 -1.95 10.58 2.94
N GLU A 77 -2.03 11.64 3.74
CA GLU A 77 -1.97 13.02 3.25
C GLU A 77 -0.64 13.32 2.56
N TYR A 78 0.49 12.87 3.12
CA TYR A 78 1.79 13.03 2.48
C TYR A 78 1.86 12.24 1.17
N LEU A 79 1.32 11.02 1.15
CA LEU A 79 1.34 10.15 -0.02
C LEU A 79 0.38 10.55 -1.14
N LEU A 80 -0.67 11.32 -0.83
CA LEU A 80 -1.62 11.82 -1.83
C LEU A 80 -1.09 13.04 -2.59
N HIS A 81 -0.24 13.85 -1.95
CA HIS A 81 0.25 15.11 -2.50
C HIS A 81 1.52 14.98 -3.34
N TYR A 82 2.18 13.82 -3.31
CA TYR A 82 3.40 13.50 -4.06
C TYR A 82 3.11 12.44 -5.13
#